data_AF-A0A256L9P1-F1
#
_entry.id   AF-A0A256L9P1-F1
#
_cell.length_a   1.000
_cell.length_b   1.000
_cell.length_c   1.000
_cell.angle_alpha   90.00
_cell.angle_beta   90.00
_cell.angle_gamma   90.00
#
_symmetry.space_group_name_H-M   'P 1'
#
loop_
_entity.id
_entity.type
_entity.pdbx_description
1 polymer ?
#
loop_
_entity_poly.entity_id
_entity_poly.type
_entity_poly.pdbx_seq_one_letter_code
_entity_poly.pdbx_strand_id
1 'polypeptide(L)'
;MEEKKLIKRRFICGILMVIASGIFLLQALAVTGIYSSISDNAAGQGFLGIITSSYGLGLGIFYIVTRNRKPVKKRETILDIIVIVLAILTSFSASAAYSDLALCGWVIAVLNIIAMPWGKGYKEYPWNAAEEKGKKEVVSTSTSVQGTDDPTAKLTQLKNMYEKNLISKEDYENKKSALLDKIVK
;
A
#
# COMPACT_ATOMS: atom_id res chain seq x y z
N MET A 1 -17.78 18.21 -4.48
CA MET A 1 -16.48 17.52 -4.66
C MET A 1 -16.11 16.92 -3.32
N GLU A 2 -16.12 15.60 -3.17
CA GLU A 2 -15.69 14.96 -1.92
C GLU A 2 -14.22 15.32 -1.64
N GLU A 3 -13.92 15.83 -0.44
CA GLU A 3 -12.53 16.03 -0.02
C GLU A 3 -11.80 14.67 0.01
N LYS A 4 -10.85 14.50 -0.92
CA LYS A 4 -10.00 13.31 -0.94
C LYS A 4 -9.04 13.38 0.25
N LYS A 5 -9.33 12.63 1.31
CA LYS A 5 -8.43 12.47 2.46
C LYS A 5 -7.07 11.93 2.00
N LEU A 6 -6.03 12.70 2.28
CA LEU A 6 -4.65 12.42 1.91
C LEU A 6 -3.99 11.50 2.93
N ILE A 7 -3.27 10.48 2.46
CA ILE A 7 -2.50 9.57 3.32
C ILE A 7 -1.18 10.26 3.69
N LYS A 8 -1.12 10.89 4.87
CA LYS A 8 0.02 11.74 5.29
C LYS A 8 1.33 10.97 5.31
N ARG A 9 1.32 9.75 5.83
CA ARG A 9 2.52 8.87 5.88
C ARG A 9 3.12 8.62 4.50
N ARG A 10 2.30 8.32 3.49
CA ARG A 10 2.77 8.11 2.10
C ARG A 10 3.38 9.36 1.51
N PHE A 11 2.72 10.49 1.74
CA PHE A 11 3.17 11.76 1.20
C PHE A 11 4.53 12.18 1.78
N ILE A 12 4.67 12.12 3.11
CA ILE A 12 5.91 12.47 3.81
C ILE A 12 7.04 11.49 3.43
N CYS A 13 6.77 10.18 3.44
CA CYS A 13 7.76 9.18 3.05
C CYS A 13 8.18 9.34 1.58
N GLY A 14 7.25 9.66 0.68
CA GLY A 14 7.55 9.90 -0.73
C GLY A 14 8.48 11.09 -0.94
N ILE A 15 8.25 12.21 -0.25
CA ILE A 15 9.13 13.39 -0.31
C ILE A 15 10.52 13.05 0.23
N LEU A 16 10.59 12.41 1.40
CA LEU A 16 11.86 12.02 2.02
C LEU A 16 12.64 11.03 1.14
N MET A 17 11.95 10.08 0.50
CA MET A 17 12.56 9.17 -0.46
C MET A 17 13.16 9.90 -1.65
N VAL A 18 12.43 10.85 -2.26
CA VAL A 18 12.94 11.58 -3.43
C VAL A 18 14.22 12.34 -3.06
N ILE A 19 14.25 12.99 -1.90
CA ILE A 19 15.43 13.72 -1.43
C ILE A 19 16.59 12.75 -1.15
N ALA A 20 16.34 11.68 -0.39
CA ALA A 20 17.35 10.69 -0.04
C ALA A 20 17.91 9.98 -1.29
N SER A 21 17.05 9.62 -2.25
CA SER A 21 17.46 9.02 -3.52
C SER A 21 18.24 10.00 -4.39
N GLY A 22 17.91 11.29 -4.38
CA GLY A 22 18.69 12.32 -5.07
C GLY A 22 20.11 12.44 -4.52
N ILE A 23 20.26 12.51 -3.19
CA ILE A 23 21.58 12.54 -2.53
C ILE A 23 22.35 11.24 -2.82
N PHE A 24 21.68 10.09 -2.74
CA PHE A 24 22.28 8.79 -3.00
C PHE A 24 22.77 8.67 -4.45
N LEU A 25 22.01 9.19 -5.42
CA LEU A 25 22.40 9.19 -6.83
C LEU A 25 23.68 10.01 -7.04
N LEU A 26 23.80 11.18 -6.40
CA LEU A 26 25.02 12.00 -6.47
C LEU A 26 26.24 11.26 -5.92
N GLN A 27 26.09 10.57 -4.78
CA GLN A 27 27.18 9.75 -4.23
C GLN A 27 27.52 8.57 -5.15
N ALA A 28 26.53 7.89 -5.70
CA ALA A 28 26.73 6.76 -6.59
C ALA A 28 27.42 7.17 -7.90
N LEU A 29 27.09 8.34 -8.44
CA LEU A 29 27.78 8.94 -9.58
C LEU A 29 29.22 9.35 -9.25
N ALA A 30 29.47 9.90 -8.06
CA ALA A 30 30.82 10.22 -7.63
C ALA A 30 31.67 8.95 -7.52
N VAL A 31 31.16 7.89 -6.90
CA VAL A 31 31.84 6.59 -6.79
C VAL A 31 32.13 5.99 -8.17
N THR A 32 31.14 6.01 -9.07
CA THR A 32 31.30 5.47 -10.43
C THR A 32 32.22 6.32 -11.31
N GLY A 33 32.18 7.65 -11.21
CA GLY A 33 32.90 8.55 -12.12
C GLY A 33 34.29 8.94 -11.67
N ILE A 34 34.50 9.13 -10.36
CA ILE A 34 35.75 9.64 -9.79
C ILE A 34 36.56 8.49 -9.18
N TYR A 35 35.93 7.61 -8.41
CA TYR A 35 36.66 6.57 -7.68
C TYR A 35 36.99 5.35 -8.55
N SER A 36 36.32 5.17 -9.69
CA SER A 36 36.64 4.11 -10.66
C SER A 36 37.97 4.28 -11.36
N SER A 37 38.55 5.49 -11.40
CA SER A 37 39.92 5.67 -11.88
C SER A 37 40.98 5.28 -10.84
N ILE A 38 40.57 4.94 -9.61
CA ILE A 38 41.44 4.67 -8.47
C ILE A 38 41.26 3.22 -7.99
N SER A 39 40.07 2.64 -8.14
CA SER A 39 39.77 1.25 -7.74
C SER A 39 38.82 0.58 -8.72
N ASP A 40 39.20 -0.60 -9.21
CA ASP A 40 38.36 -1.42 -10.10
C ASP A 40 37.02 -1.82 -9.46
N ASN A 41 36.98 -1.94 -8.14
CA ASN A 41 35.76 -2.28 -7.40
C ASN A 41 34.78 -1.10 -7.27
N ALA A 42 35.24 0.14 -7.48
CA ALA A 42 34.41 1.34 -7.33
C ALA A 42 33.30 1.39 -8.39
N ALA A 43 33.61 1.01 -9.63
CA ALA A 43 32.66 1.04 -10.74
C ALA A 43 31.44 0.14 -10.46
N GLY A 44 31.68 -1.07 -9.96
CA GLY A 44 30.62 -2.02 -9.65
C GLY A 44 29.73 -1.55 -8.49
N GLN A 45 30.34 -1.03 -7.42
CA GLN A 45 29.61 -0.55 -6.23
C GLN A 45 28.80 0.72 -6.54
N GLY A 46 29.41 1.66 -7.26
CA GLY A 46 28.74 2.88 -7.71
C GLY A 46 27.57 2.58 -8.66
N PHE A 47 27.74 1.67 -9.62
CA PHE A 47 26.68 1.28 -10.54
C PHE A 47 25.47 0.68 -9.82
N LEU A 48 25.70 -0.18 -8.82
CA LEU A 48 24.62 -0.74 -7.99
C LEU A 48 23.88 0.36 -7.21
N GLY A 49 24.61 1.38 -6.73
CA GLY A 49 24.04 2.57 -6.12
C GLY A 49 23.18 3.40 -7.09
N ILE A 50 23.59 3.52 -8.36
CA ILE A 50 22.80 4.23 -9.39
C ILE A 50 21.47 3.51 -9.65
N ILE A 51 21.49 2.18 -9.77
CA ILE A 51 20.26 1.39 -9.96
C ILE A 51 19.33 1.57 -8.76
N THR A 52 19.87 1.40 -7.55
CA THR A 52 19.09 1.47 -6.30
C THR A 52 18.49 2.85 -6.09
N SER A 53 19.27 3.91 -6.29
CA SER A 53 18.80 5.30 -6.17
C SER A 53 17.73 5.64 -7.21
N SER A 54 17.89 5.18 -8.46
CA SER A 54 16.91 5.39 -9.53
C SER A 54 15.56 4.72 -9.23
N TYR A 55 15.58 3.47 -8.75
CA TYR A 55 14.37 2.77 -8.32
C TYR A 55 13.73 3.44 -7.10
N GLY A 56 14.53 3.86 -6.11
CA GLY A 56 14.05 4.59 -4.94
C GLY A 56 13.39 5.93 -5.32
N LEU A 57 13.94 6.63 -6.31
CA LEU A 57 13.39 7.88 -6.83
C LEU A 57 12.03 7.62 -7.52
N GLY A 58 11.94 6.57 -8.33
CA GLY A 58 10.69 6.11 -8.93
C GLY A 58 9.62 5.76 -7.90
N LEU A 59 9.98 5.03 -6.83
CA LEU A 59 9.07 4.73 -5.71
C LEU A 59 8.65 5.97 -4.93
N GLY A 60 9.57 6.90 -4.68
CA GLY A 60 9.28 8.17 -4.02
C GLY A 60 8.24 8.99 -4.79
N ILE A 61 8.43 9.15 -6.10
CA ILE A 61 7.45 9.80 -6.99
C ILE A 61 6.12 9.03 -6.99
N PHE A 62 6.17 7.71 -7.09
CA PHE A 62 4.99 6.86 -7.04
C PHE A 62 4.18 7.10 -5.76
N TYR A 63 4.83 7.22 -4.60
CA TYR A 63 4.15 7.52 -3.34
C TYR A 63 3.53 8.91 -3.29
N ILE A 64 4.17 9.92 -3.87
CA ILE A 64 3.64 11.27 -3.97
C ILE A 64 2.40 11.32 -4.89
N VAL A 65 2.44 10.60 -6.02
CA VAL A 65 1.34 10.56 -7.00
C VAL A 65 0.16 9.72 -6.48
N THR A 66 0.45 8.59 -5.83
CA THR A 66 -0.58 7.67 -5.30
C THR A 66 -1.07 8.03 -3.90
N ARG A 67 -0.74 9.23 -3.39
CA ARG A 67 -1.14 9.73 -2.06
C ARG A 67 -2.64 9.66 -1.77
N ASN A 68 -3.48 9.70 -2.81
CA ASN A 68 -4.95 9.69 -2.71
C ASN A 68 -5.58 8.42 -3.33
N ARG A 69 -4.79 7.41 -3.70
CA ARG A 69 -5.28 6.18 -4.33
C ARG A 69 -5.31 5.01 -3.35
N LYS A 70 -6.21 4.05 -3.58
CA LYS A 70 -6.21 2.76 -2.88
C LYS A 70 -4.94 1.99 -3.28
N PRO A 71 -4.11 1.57 -2.31
CA PRO A 71 -2.91 0.81 -2.65
C PRO A 71 -3.19 -0.62 -3.03
N VAL A 72 -2.43 -1.07 -4.02
CA VAL A 72 -2.42 -2.47 -4.45
C VAL A 72 -1.37 -3.22 -3.62
N LYS A 73 -1.78 -3.64 -2.42
CA LYS A 73 -0.90 -4.22 -1.38
C LYS A 73 0.15 -5.20 -1.94
N LYS A 74 -0.26 -6.19 -2.73
CA LYS A 74 0.65 -7.22 -3.26
C LYS A 74 1.74 -6.64 -4.17
N ARG A 75 1.38 -5.76 -5.11
CA ARG A 75 2.34 -5.21 -6.09
C ARG A 75 3.29 -4.21 -5.43
N GLU A 76 2.78 -3.36 -4.55
CA GLU A 76 3.59 -2.34 -3.88
C GLU A 76 4.59 -2.97 -2.90
N THR A 77 4.15 -3.97 -2.11
CA THR A 77 5.05 -4.68 -1.21
C THR A 77 6.18 -5.40 -1.96
N ILE A 78 5.91 -5.99 -3.13
CA ILE A 78 6.97 -6.62 -3.95
C ILE A 78 7.99 -5.58 -4.40
N LEU A 79 7.55 -4.41 -4.89
CA LEU A 79 8.45 -3.35 -5.33
C LEU A 79 9.29 -2.78 -4.18
N ASP A 80 8.68 -2.58 -3.02
CA ASP A 80 9.41 -2.13 -1.82
C ASP A 80 10.46 -3.16 -1.39
N ILE A 81 10.12 -4.46 -1.38
CA ILE A 81 11.08 -5.53 -1.02
C ILE A 81 12.27 -5.52 -1.97
N ILE A 82 12.05 -5.39 -3.28
CA ILE A 82 13.13 -5.34 -4.27
C ILE A 82 14.08 -4.18 -3.95
N VAL A 83 13.56 -2.99 -3.67
CA VAL A 83 14.39 -1.82 -3.35
C VAL A 83 15.11 -1.98 -2.01
N ILE A 84 14.48 -2.58 -1.01
CA ILE A 84 15.13 -2.91 0.27
C ILE A 84 16.30 -3.87 0.04
N VAL A 85 16.11 -4.93 -0.75
CA VAL A 85 17.17 -5.91 -1.04
C VAL A 85 18.33 -5.25 -1.79
N LEU A 86 18.05 -4.45 -2.81
CA LEU A 86 19.08 -3.70 -3.56
C LEU A 86 19.82 -2.70 -2.66
N ALA A 87 19.11 -2.03 -1.75
CA ALA A 87 19.69 -1.10 -0.80
C ALA A 87 20.61 -1.82 0.21
N ILE A 88 20.20 -2.98 0.72
CA ILE A 88 21.04 -3.81 1.61
C ILE A 88 22.28 -4.30 0.86
N LEU A 89 22.13 -4.83 -0.36
CA LEU A 89 23.26 -5.30 -1.17
C LEU A 89 24.26 -4.17 -1.45
N THR A 90 23.78 -2.98 -1.81
CA THR A 90 24.62 -1.79 -2.00
C THR A 90 25.31 -1.39 -0.70
N SER A 91 24.62 -1.48 0.43
CA SER A 91 25.17 -1.10 1.73
C SER A 91 26.28 -2.03 2.18
N PHE A 92 26.08 -3.34 2.03
CA PHE A 92 27.12 -4.32 2.35
C PHE A 92 28.31 -4.22 1.40
N SER A 93 28.08 -4.07 0.09
CA SER A 93 29.15 -3.96 -0.88
C SER A 93 30.00 -2.70 -0.70
N ALA A 94 29.38 -1.58 -0.32
CA ALA A 94 30.05 -0.31 -0.10
C ALA A 94 30.67 -0.14 1.30
N SER A 95 30.25 -0.94 2.29
CA SER A 95 30.57 -0.71 3.72
C SER A 95 32.06 -0.57 4.05
N ALA A 96 32.94 -1.27 3.33
CA ALA A 96 34.38 -1.28 3.60
C ALA A 96 35.16 -0.15 2.91
N ALA A 97 34.66 0.37 1.79
CA ALA A 97 35.39 1.30 0.92
C ALA A 97 34.72 2.67 0.78
N TYR A 98 33.39 2.72 0.87
CA TYR A 98 32.57 3.92 0.67
C TYR A 98 31.47 3.97 1.74
N SER A 99 31.84 4.33 2.96
CA SER A 99 30.93 4.42 4.10
C SER A 99 29.73 5.33 3.84
N ASP A 100 29.93 6.42 3.10
CA ASP A 100 28.87 7.36 2.76
C ASP A 100 27.82 6.71 1.85
N LEU A 101 28.27 6.00 0.81
CA LEU A 101 27.41 5.27 -0.12
C LEU A 101 26.64 4.17 0.62
N ALA A 102 27.30 3.49 1.55
CA ALA A 102 26.67 2.49 2.40
C ALA A 102 25.60 3.10 3.31
N LEU A 103 25.87 4.25 3.91
CA LEU A 103 24.92 4.97 4.77
C LEU A 103 23.68 5.40 3.97
N CYS A 104 23.85 5.90 2.75
CA CYS A 104 22.72 6.21 1.88
C CYS A 104 21.86 4.98 1.55
N GLY A 105 22.48 3.81 1.33
CA GLY A 105 21.76 2.56 1.16
C GLY A 105 20.92 2.19 2.38
N TRP A 106 21.48 2.29 3.59
CA TRP A 106 20.73 2.04 4.83
C TRP A 106 19.57 3.01 5.04
N VAL A 107 19.78 4.31 4.76
CA VAL A 107 18.72 5.32 4.85
C VAL A 107 17.56 4.98 3.91
N ILE A 108 17.84 4.58 2.67
CA ILE A 108 16.81 4.16 1.71
C ILE A 108 16.07 2.91 2.19
N ALA A 109 16.77 1.93 2.75
CA ALA A 109 16.15 0.72 3.28
C ALA A 109 15.18 1.04 4.43
N VAL A 110 15.61 1.87 5.39
CA VAL A 110 14.78 2.29 6.53
C VAL A 110 13.56 3.09 6.06
N LEU A 111 13.74 4.05 5.15
CA LEU A 111 12.63 4.82 4.59
C LEU A 111 11.62 3.93 3.84
N ASN A 112 12.08 2.93 3.08
CA ASN A 112 11.19 1.95 2.44
C ASN A 112 10.38 1.15 3.46
N ILE A 113 11.02 0.65 4.52
CA ILE A 113 10.33 -0.13 5.57
C ILE A 113 9.24 0.73 6.23
N ILE A 114 9.53 2.01 6.48
CA ILE A 114 8.56 2.96 7.02
C ILE A 114 7.51 3.35 5.98
N ALA A 115 7.80 3.35 4.69
CA ALA A 115 6.81 3.64 3.65
C ALA A 115 5.84 2.47 3.42
N MET A 116 6.29 1.24 3.66
CA MET A 116 5.58 0.02 3.29
C MET A 116 4.19 -0.09 3.95
N PRO A 117 3.16 -0.51 3.20
CA PRO A 117 1.81 -0.76 3.72
C PRO A 117 1.75 -2.06 4.54
N TRP A 118 2.30 -2.05 5.76
CA TRP A 118 2.29 -3.18 6.67
C TRP A 118 0.89 -3.74 6.96
N GLY A 119 0.69 -5.05 6.80
CA GLY A 119 -0.51 -5.79 7.21
C GLY A 119 -1.84 -5.20 6.71
N LYS A 120 -2.61 -4.57 7.61
CA LYS A 120 -3.87 -3.88 7.27
C LYS A 120 -3.64 -2.61 6.40
N GLY A 121 -2.38 -2.21 6.20
CA GLY A 121 -1.85 -1.06 5.46
C GLY A 121 -1.77 0.20 6.33
N TYR A 122 -2.02 1.41 5.81
CA TYR A 122 -1.93 2.64 6.62
C TYR A 122 -3.10 2.78 7.59
N LYS A 123 -2.79 3.16 8.84
CA LYS A 123 -3.78 3.44 9.89
C LYS A 123 -4.82 4.50 9.46
N GLU A 124 -4.41 5.45 8.65
CA GLU A 124 -5.22 6.60 8.21
C GLU A 124 -6.11 6.32 6.98
N TYR A 125 -6.28 5.06 6.57
CA TYR A 125 -7.12 4.77 5.41
C TYR A 125 -8.57 5.19 5.60
N PRO A 126 -9.16 5.95 4.65
CA PRO A 126 -10.60 6.21 4.66
C PRO A 126 -11.44 4.93 4.45
N TRP A 127 -10.86 3.90 3.81
CA TRP A 127 -11.53 2.63 3.48
C TRP A 127 -11.59 1.64 4.66
N ASN A 128 -10.59 1.64 5.55
CA ASN A 128 -10.63 0.79 6.74
C ASN A 128 -11.67 1.31 7.75
N ALA A 129 -11.80 2.64 7.87
CA ALA A 129 -12.84 3.26 8.69
C ALA A 129 -14.25 2.99 8.14
N ALA A 130 -14.42 2.88 6.81
CA ALA A 130 -15.69 2.48 6.19
C ALA A 130 -16.03 1.00 6.44
N GLU A 131 -15.05 0.09 6.36
CA GLU A 131 -15.23 -1.33 6.73
C GLU A 131 -15.53 -1.52 8.22
N GLU A 132 -14.85 -0.77 9.11
CA GLU A 132 -15.10 -0.82 10.55
C GLU A 132 -16.45 -0.20 10.94
N LYS A 133 -16.88 0.88 10.27
CA LYS A 133 -18.24 1.41 10.44
C LYS A 133 -19.31 0.43 9.94
N GLY A 134 -19.10 -0.20 8.78
CA GLY A 134 -19.99 -1.24 8.27
C GLY A 134 -20.07 -2.46 9.20
N LYS A 135 -18.94 -2.91 9.77
CA LYS A 135 -18.93 -3.98 10.78
C LYS A 135 -19.59 -3.56 12.09
N LYS A 136 -19.40 -2.33 12.57
CA LYS A 136 -20.05 -1.83 13.79
C LYS A 136 -21.56 -1.64 13.62
N GLU A 137 -22.04 -1.19 12.46
CA GLU A 137 -23.49 -1.10 12.18
C GLU A 137 -24.14 -2.48 12.04
N VAL A 138 -23.46 -3.45 11.41
CA VAL A 138 -23.96 -4.83 11.31
C VAL A 138 -23.99 -5.51 12.68
N VAL A 139 -22.99 -5.30 13.53
CA VAL A 139 -22.94 -5.85 14.91
C VAL A 139 -23.94 -5.14 15.85
N SER A 140 -24.17 -3.84 15.66
CA SER A 140 -25.16 -3.08 16.44
C SER A 140 -26.60 -3.41 16.04
N THR A 141 -26.82 -3.83 14.78
CA THR A 141 -28.13 -4.32 14.30
C THR A 141 -28.37 -5.79 14.66
N SER A 142 -27.31 -6.60 14.84
CA SER A 142 -27.43 -8.03 15.19
C SER A 142 -27.57 -8.31 16.69
N THR A 143 -27.65 -7.30 17.56
CA THR A 143 -27.83 -7.51 19.01
C THR A 143 -29.30 -7.36 19.47
N SER A 144 -30.26 -7.09 18.57
CA SER A 144 -31.68 -7.06 18.96
C SER A 144 -32.63 -7.65 17.92
N VAL A 145 -32.48 -8.94 17.58
CA VAL A 145 -33.65 -9.77 17.25
C VAL A 145 -33.37 -11.18 17.75
N GLN A 146 -33.75 -11.43 19.02
CA GLN A 146 -34.13 -12.77 19.45
C GLN A 146 -35.15 -13.31 18.45
N GLY A 147 -34.97 -14.58 18.07
CA GLY A 147 -35.63 -15.21 16.94
C GLY A 147 -37.13 -14.94 16.84
N THR A 148 -37.56 -14.60 15.64
CA THR A 148 -38.92 -14.81 15.17
C THR A 148 -38.83 -15.22 13.71
N ASP A 149 -39.43 -16.36 13.39
CA ASP A 149 -39.52 -16.98 12.06
C ASP A 149 -40.41 -16.17 11.10
N ASP A 150 -40.23 -14.85 11.05
CA ASP A 150 -41.07 -13.95 10.27
C ASP A 150 -40.52 -13.75 8.84
N PRO A 151 -41.25 -14.17 7.79
CA PRO A 151 -40.80 -14.09 6.40
C PRO A 151 -40.53 -12.68 5.90
N THR A 152 -41.22 -11.68 6.48
CA THR A 152 -41.14 -10.26 6.11
C THR A 152 -39.78 -9.65 6.43
N ALA A 153 -39.16 -10.07 7.53
CA ALA A 153 -37.81 -9.62 7.92
C ALA A 153 -36.72 -10.10 6.93
N LYS A 154 -36.87 -11.31 6.38
CA LYS A 154 -35.96 -11.87 5.36
C LYS A 154 -36.07 -11.12 4.02
N LEU A 155 -37.26 -10.64 3.67
CA LEU A 155 -37.48 -9.84 2.46
C LEU A 155 -36.82 -8.46 2.55
N THR A 156 -36.91 -7.83 3.72
CA THR A 156 -36.23 -6.54 3.99
C THR A 156 -34.71 -6.69 3.93
N GLN A 157 -34.17 -7.81 4.45
CA GLN A 157 -32.73 -8.11 4.31
C GLN A 157 -32.33 -8.31 2.84
N LEU A 158 -33.11 -9.05 2.06
CA LEU A 158 -32.81 -9.30 0.65
C LEU A 158 -32.84 -7.99 -0.16
N LYS A 159 -33.81 -7.12 0.11
CA LYS A 159 -33.91 -5.78 -0.51
C LYS A 159 -32.72 -4.91 -0.16
N ASN A 160 -32.29 -4.93 1.11
CA ASN A 160 -31.10 -4.20 1.56
C ASN A 160 -29.80 -4.76 0.93
N MET A 161 -29.71 -6.06 0.66
CA MET A 161 -28.56 -6.64 -0.04
C MET A 161 -28.52 -6.22 -1.52
N TYR A 162 -29.68 -6.11 -2.18
CA TYR A 162 -29.79 -5.61 -3.54
C TYR A 162 -29.46 -4.12 -3.65
N GLU A 163 -30.05 -3.27 -2.79
CA GLU A 163 -29.80 -1.82 -2.78
C GLU A 163 -28.33 -1.46 -2.50
N LYS A 164 -27.62 -2.33 -1.76
CA LYS A 164 -26.19 -2.19 -1.48
C LYS A 164 -25.28 -2.83 -2.55
N ASN A 165 -25.83 -3.25 -3.70
CA ASN A 165 -25.11 -3.86 -4.83
C ASN A 165 -24.30 -5.12 -4.46
N LEU A 166 -24.71 -5.83 -3.39
CA LEU A 166 -24.04 -7.04 -2.89
C LEU A 166 -24.50 -8.31 -3.62
N ILE A 167 -25.63 -8.26 -4.33
CA ILE A 167 -26.20 -9.36 -5.10
C ILE A 167 -26.68 -8.89 -6.47
N SER A 168 -26.61 -9.77 -7.48
CA SER A 168 -27.12 -9.53 -8.82
C SER A 168 -28.65 -9.32 -8.81
N LYS A 169 -29.18 -8.55 -9.76
CA LYS A 169 -30.62 -8.32 -9.95
C LYS A 169 -31.38 -9.63 -10.19
N GLU A 170 -30.74 -10.59 -10.84
CA GLU A 170 -31.29 -11.92 -11.13
C GLU A 170 -31.39 -12.79 -9.87
N ASP A 171 -30.37 -12.75 -9.01
CA ASP A 171 -30.37 -13.45 -7.72
C ASP A 171 -31.39 -12.87 -6.72
N TYR A 172 -31.62 -11.56 -6.79
CA TYR A 172 -32.63 -10.87 -5.97
C TYR A 172 -34.05 -11.31 -6.35
N GLU A 173 -34.40 -11.30 -7.63
CA GLU A 173 -35.72 -11.69 -8.12
C GLU A 173 -36.02 -13.17 -7.83
N ASN A 174 -35.05 -14.07 -8.04
CA ASN A 174 -35.20 -15.51 -7.77
C ASN A 174 -35.39 -15.81 -6.27
N LYS A 175 -34.66 -15.12 -5.38
CA LYS A 175 -34.82 -15.32 -3.93
C LYS A 175 -36.05 -14.62 -3.37
N LYS A 176 -36.47 -13.50 -3.97
CA LYS A 176 -37.69 -12.78 -3.61
C LYS A 176 -38.94 -13.58 -3.96
N SER A 177 -38.99 -14.18 -5.15
CA SER A 177 -40.12 -15.02 -5.58
C SER A 177 -40.25 -16.28 -4.71
N ALA A 178 -39.13 -16.94 -4.39
CA ALA A 178 -39.11 -18.10 -3.50
C ALA A 178 -39.55 -17.79 -2.06
N LEU A 179 -39.27 -16.58 -1.57
CA LEU A 179 -39.73 -16.13 -0.25
C LEU A 179 -41.21 -15.74 -0.26
N LEU A 180 -41.71 -15.12 -1.34
CA LEU A 180 -43.13 -14.79 -1.49
C LEU A 180 -44.01 -16.05 -1.65
N ASP A 181 -43.54 -17.06 -2.38
CA ASP A 181 -44.26 -18.33 -2.55
C ASP A 181 -44.43 -19.09 -1.22
N LYS A 182 -43.47 -18.95 -0.30
CA LYS A 182 -43.57 -19.48 1.07
C LYS A 182 -44.47 -18.67 2.01
N ILE A 183 -44.86 -17.45 1.64
CA ILE A 183 -45.75 -16.58 2.42
C ILE A 183 -47.21 -16.76 2.01
N VAL A 184 -47.45 -17.13 0.74
CA VAL A 184 -48.79 -17.25 0.15
C VAL A 184 -49.41 -18.65 0.32
N LYS A 185 -48.64 -19.63 0.83
CA LYS A 185 -49.08 -21.00 1.09
C LYS A 185 -49.42 -21.22 2.56
#